data_AF-A0A2V1A7S2-F1
#
_entry.id   AF-A0A2V1A7S2-F1
#
_cell.length_a   1.000
_cell.length_b   1.000
_cell.length_c   1.000
_cell.angle_alpha   90.00
_cell.angle_beta   90.00
_cell.angle_gamma   90.00
#
_symmetry.space_group_name_H-M   'P 1'
#
loop_
_entity.id
_entity.type
_entity.pdbx_description
1 polymer ?
#
loop_
_entity_poly.entity_id
_entity_poly.type
_entity_poly.pdbx_seq_one_letter_code
_entity_poly.pdbx_strand_id
1 'polypeptide(L)'
;MPPRYTRRLALLAVIVFIAVGLFIVEQRPQHSLETHRFPSLHDLVHDTSTPSNQETHNEELDPCTVLSPQKNFIDLRGLSVIENHHGQDVRHLSWSSRGYDSGHNYTIGVCSGAIKRNLLGSADIIDGLNASEVGAYYIEQSSGRYISMGQVSSKPVYKGRKLTLTYENGTQCNGMTFKDGTPLRRRTILTFTCDREMLTKAHVSYVASVDECTYFFEVRSHLACPTAAKADNLAAIWIFILILLAALLVYFSGGVLYKALKRRPSHL
;
A
#
# COMPACT_ATOMS: atom_id res chain seq x y z
N MET A 1 20.55 -60.82 -11.21
CA MET A 1 19.32 -60.39 -10.51
C MET A 1 19.66 -59.18 -9.65
N PRO A 2 18.93 -58.05 -9.72
CA PRO A 2 19.15 -56.96 -8.77
C PRO A 2 18.81 -57.49 -7.37
N PRO A 3 19.61 -57.19 -6.34
CA PRO A 3 19.33 -57.67 -4.99
C PRO A 3 17.97 -57.13 -4.56
N ARG A 4 17.11 -58.01 -4.03
CA ARG A 4 15.71 -57.70 -3.64
C ARG A 4 15.58 -56.43 -2.79
N TYR A 5 16.65 -56.06 -2.08
CA TYR A 5 16.78 -54.83 -1.29
C TYR A 5 16.70 -53.53 -2.12
N THR A 6 17.37 -53.45 -3.27
CA THR A 6 17.40 -52.24 -4.12
C THR A 6 16.04 -51.92 -4.74
N ARG A 7 15.29 -52.95 -5.12
CA ARG A 7 13.93 -52.80 -5.66
C ARG A 7 12.94 -52.34 -4.59
N ARG A 8 13.14 -52.76 -3.33
CA ARG A 8 12.35 -52.32 -2.18
C ARG A 8 12.64 -50.87 -1.80
N LEU A 9 13.91 -50.44 -1.86
CA LEU A 9 14.28 -49.05 -1.58
C LEU A 9 13.74 -48.07 -2.63
N ALA A 10 13.77 -48.44 -3.91
CA ALA A 10 13.19 -47.63 -4.98
C ALA A 10 11.66 -47.52 -4.85
N LEU A 11 10.97 -48.62 -4.51
CA LEU A 11 9.54 -48.62 -4.25
C LEU A 11 9.18 -47.74 -3.03
N LEU A 12 9.96 -47.84 -1.95
CA LEU A 12 9.75 -46.98 -0.78
C LEU A 12 9.98 -45.50 -1.11
N ALA A 13 11.00 -45.16 -1.89
CA ALA A 13 11.24 -43.79 -2.31
C ALA A 13 10.08 -43.23 -3.17
N VAL A 14 9.54 -44.02 -4.09
CA VAL A 14 8.38 -43.63 -4.91
C VAL A 14 7.12 -43.49 -4.05
N ILE A 15 6.88 -44.40 -3.10
CA ILE A 15 5.74 -44.32 -2.19
C ILE A 15 5.84 -43.10 -1.28
N VAL A 16 7.03 -42.79 -0.76
CA VAL A 16 7.26 -41.58 0.04
C VAL A 16 7.06 -40.33 -0.82
N PHE A 17 7.50 -40.33 -2.09
CA PHE A 17 7.28 -39.20 -3.00
C PHE A 17 5.80 -38.98 -3.32
N ILE A 18 5.06 -40.05 -3.55
CA ILE A 18 3.60 -40.00 -3.78
C ILE A 18 2.89 -39.57 -2.49
N ALA A 19 3.29 -40.09 -1.32
CA ALA A 19 2.69 -39.72 -0.04
C ALA A 19 2.95 -38.25 0.33
N VAL A 20 4.18 -37.75 0.11
CA VAL A 20 4.52 -36.34 0.32
C VAL A 20 3.81 -35.46 -0.71
N GLY A 21 3.74 -35.88 -1.97
CA GLY A 21 2.98 -35.16 -3.01
C GLY A 21 1.49 -35.09 -2.70
N LEU A 22 0.88 -36.19 -2.26
CA LEU A 22 -0.53 -36.23 -1.83
C LEU A 22 -0.76 -35.42 -0.56
N PHE A 23 0.15 -35.47 0.41
CA PHE A 23 0.07 -34.66 1.63
C PHE A 23 0.16 -33.15 1.34
N ILE A 24 1.00 -32.74 0.37
CA ILE A 24 1.10 -31.35 -0.09
C ILE A 24 -0.17 -30.93 -0.87
N VAL A 25 -0.80 -31.85 -1.62
CA VAL A 25 -2.09 -31.61 -2.26
C VAL A 25 -3.22 -31.48 -1.24
N GLU A 26 -3.22 -32.28 -0.18
CA GLU A 26 -4.19 -32.22 0.92
C GLU A 26 -4.05 -30.93 1.75
N GLN A 27 -2.84 -30.36 1.84
CA GLN A 27 -2.61 -29.07 2.49
C GLN A 27 -2.93 -27.85 1.61
N ARG A 28 -3.45 -28.01 0.39
CA ARG A 28 -4.11 -26.87 -0.28
C ARG A 28 -5.40 -26.57 0.48
N PRO A 29 -5.55 -25.39 1.10
CA PRO A 29 -6.85 -24.99 1.62
C PRO A 29 -7.81 -24.95 0.43
N GLN A 30 -8.84 -25.80 0.45
CA GLN A 30 -9.97 -25.62 -0.45
C GLN A 30 -10.62 -24.32 -0.04
N HIS A 31 -10.36 -23.26 -0.81
CA HIS A 31 -11.29 -22.16 -0.90
C HIS A 31 -12.55 -22.74 -1.56
N SER A 32 -13.45 -23.26 -0.72
CA SER A 32 -14.80 -23.60 -1.11
C SER A 32 -15.42 -22.34 -1.70
N LEU A 33 -15.95 -22.49 -2.92
CA LEU A 33 -16.76 -21.48 -3.56
C LEU A 33 -18.09 -21.43 -2.78
N GLU A 34 -18.11 -20.64 -1.71
CA GLU A 34 -19.29 -20.50 -0.87
C GLU A 34 -20.35 -19.71 -1.64
N THR A 35 -21.40 -20.41 -2.03
CA THR A 35 -22.60 -19.84 -2.65
C THR A 35 -23.24 -18.92 -1.61
N HIS A 36 -23.23 -17.62 -1.88
CA HIS A 36 -23.85 -16.60 -1.03
C HIS A 36 -25.28 -16.97 -0.63
N ARG A 37 -25.48 -17.37 0.63
CA ARG A 37 -26.76 -17.36 1.31
C ARG A 37 -26.68 -16.27 2.37
N PHE A 38 -27.49 -15.22 2.22
CA PHE A 38 -27.54 -14.11 3.18
C PHE A 38 -27.97 -14.63 4.57
N PRO A 39 -27.23 -14.31 5.65
CA PRO A 39 -27.70 -14.61 6.99
C PRO A 39 -28.79 -13.62 7.40
N SER A 40 -29.80 -14.13 8.08
CA SER A 40 -30.93 -13.35 8.57
C SER A 40 -30.54 -12.54 9.81
N LEU A 41 -31.26 -11.44 10.03
CA LEU A 41 -31.01 -10.43 11.07
C LEU A 41 -31.05 -10.97 12.53
N HIS A 42 -31.42 -12.22 12.72
CA HIS A 42 -31.58 -12.84 14.04
C HIS A 42 -30.27 -13.42 14.62
N ASP A 43 -29.24 -13.64 13.79
CA ASP A 43 -27.96 -14.24 14.22
C ASP A 43 -26.93 -13.22 14.76
N LEU A 44 -27.26 -11.91 14.76
CA LEU A 44 -26.36 -10.85 15.24
C LEU A 44 -26.50 -10.53 16.75
N VAL A 45 -27.40 -11.20 17.48
CA VAL A 45 -27.76 -10.78 18.85
C VAL A 45 -27.24 -11.71 19.96
N HIS A 46 -26.74 -12.90 19.65
CA HIS A 46 -26.17 -13.78 20.67
C HIS A 46 -24.94 -14.52 20.15
N ASP A 47 -23.74 -14.04 20.48
CA ASP A 47 -22.86 -14.84 21.34
C ASP A 47 -21.68 -14.04 21.88
N THR A 48 -21.41 -14.27 23.17
CA THR A 48 -20.35 -13.62 23.96
C THR A 48 -19.44 -14.74 24.50
N SER A 49 -18.11 -14.59 24.32
CA SER A 49 -16.98 -15.38 24.90
C SER A 49 -16.80 -16.84 24.38
N THR A 50 -15.62 -17.41 24.06
CA THR A 50 -14.18 -17.18 24.41
C THR A 50 -13.28 -17.88 23.32
N PRO A 51 -11.92 -17.78 23.35
CA PRO A 51 -11.08 -17.35 22.23
C PRO A 51 -10.52 -18.49 21.36
N SER A 52 -10.85 -18.50 20.07
CA SER A 52 -10.05 -19.16 19.04
C SER A 52 -9.14 -18.10 18.43
N ASN A 53 -7.82 -18.29 18.50
CA ASN A 53 -6.81 -17.45 17.84
C ASN A 53 -7.04 -17.44 16.33
N GLN A 54 -7.96 -16.61 15.86
CA GLN A 54 -7.86 -15.99 14.55
C GLN A 54 -7.34 -14.58 14.81
N GLU A 55 -6.04 -14.43 14.64
CA GLU A 55 -5.43 -13.12 14.42
C GLU A 55 -6.15 -12.50 13.23
N THR A 56 -7.11 -11.62 13.52
CA THR A 56 -7.50 -10.59 12.58
C THR A 56 -6.26 -9.72 12.46
N HIS A 57 -5.36 -10.08 11.55
CA HIS A 57 -4.28 -9.21 11.12
C HIS A 57 -4.98 -8.00 10.48
N ASN A 58 -5.31 -7.00 11.30
CA ASN A 58 -5.46 -5.63 10.83
C ASN A 58 -4.09 -5.29 10.26
N GLU A 59 -3.93 -5.51 8.96
CA GLU A 59 -2.71 -5.19 8.24
C GLU A 59 -2.52 -3.67 8.37
N GLU A 60 -1.71 -3.26 9.34
CA GLU A 60 -1.39 -1.85 9.56
C GLU A 60 -0.55 -1.40 8.37
N LEU A 61 -1.23 -0.73 7.43
CA LEU A 61 -0.64 -0.24 6.20
C LEU A 61 0.44 0.82 6.49
N ASP A 62 1.50 0.79 5.68
CA ASP A 62 2.54 1.83 5.68
C ASP A 62 1.90 3.23 5.53
N PRO A 63 2.50 4.27 6.15
CA PRO A 63 2.03 5.63 5.95
C PRO A 63 2.05 6.02 4.48
N CYS A 64 1.02 6.72 4.05
CA CYS A 64 0.78 7.14 2.67
C CYS A 64 0.46 5.99 1.69
N THR A 65 -0.01 4.85 2.21
CA THR A 65 -0.48 3.73 1.40
C THR A 65 -1.91 3.37 1.79
N VAL A 66 -2.62 2.68 0.88
CA VAL A 66 -4.04 2.32 1.10
C VAL A 66 -4.45 1.15 0.22
N LEU A 67 -5.41 0.37 0.71
CA LEU A 67 -6.13 -0.62 -0.07
C LEU A 67 -7.45 -0.03 -0.58
N SER A 68 -7.71 -0.22 -1.86
CA SER A 68 -9.03 0.03 -2.44
C SER A 68 -10.08 -0.92 -1.85
N PRO A 69 -11.40 -0.60 -1.98
CA PRO A 69 -12.46 -1.52 -1.59
C PRO A 69 -12.37 -2.91 -2.25
N GLN A 70 -11.67 -3.00 -3.39
CA GLN A 70 -11.40 -4.22 -4.15
C GLN A 70 -10.06 -4.87 -3.77
N LYS A 71 -9.42 -4.44 -2.67
CA LYS A 71 -8.11 -4.90 -2.17
C LYS A 71 -6.92 -4.67 -3.10
N ASN A 72 -7.05 -3.81 -4.12
CA ASN A 72 -5.89 -3.31 -4.86
C ASN A 72 -5.09 -2.31 -4.02
N PHE A 73 -3.77 -2.36 -4.09
CA PHE A 73 -2.85 -1.54 -3.32
C PHE A 73 -2.47 -0.26 -4.06
N ILE A 74 -2.40 0.86 -3.34
CA ILE A 74 -1.99 2.16 -3.87
C ILE A 74 -0.92 2.74 -2.95
N ASP A 75 0.18 3.18 -3.56
CA ASP A 75 1.31 3.80 -2.88
C ASP A 75 1.49 5.24 -3.36
N LEU A 76 1.21 6.20 -2.48
CA LEU A 76 1.34 7.62 -2.77
C LEU A 76 2.67 8.20 -2.30
N ARG A 77 3.60 7.41 -1.73
CA ARG A 77 4.89 7.90 -1.21
C ARG A 77 5.75 8.57 -2.28
N GLY A 78 5.64 8.14 -3.54
CA GLY A 78 6.32 8.82 -4.65
C GLY A 78 5.84 10.26 -4.91
N LEU A 79 4.75 10.70 -4.28
CA LEU A 79 4.28 12.09 -4.30
C LEU A 79 4.80 12.93 -3.13
N SER A 80 5.34 12.29 -2.09
CA SER A 80 5.73 12.95 -0.84
C SER A 80 7.19 13.35 -0.80
N VAL A 81 8.05 12.54 -1.42
CA VAL A 81 9.51 12.62 -1.34
C VAL A 81 10.14 12.21 -2.66
N ILE A 82 11.25 12.86 -3.03
CA ILE A 82 12.20 12.33 -4.00
C ILE A 82 13.46 11.91 -3.25
N GLU A 83 13.84 10.64 -3.42
CA GLU A 83 15.11 10.12 -2.93
C GLU A 83 16.18 10.31 -4.01
N ASN A 84 17.23 11.07 -3.70
CA ASN A 84 18.37 11.19 -4.60
C ASN A 84 19.22 9.92 -4.50
N HIS A 85 19.71 9.41 -5.63
CA HIS A 85 20.54 8.19 -5.74
C HIS A 85 21.84 8.19 -4.90
N HIS A 86 22.17 9.30 -4.23
CA HIS A 86 23.32 9.41 -3.32
C HIS A 86 22.94 9.32 -1.82
N GLY A 87 21.67 9.03 -1.50
CA GLY A 87 21.22 8.67 -0.14
C GLY A 87 21.31 9.77 0.93
N GLN A 88 21.69 11.00 0.56
CA GLN A 88 22.08 12.02 1.54
C GLN A 88 21.08 13.18 1.71
N ASP A 89 20.09 13.32 0.82
CA ASP A 89 19.06 14.37 0.96
C ASP A 89 17.68 13.85 0.54
N VAL A 90 16.83 13.59 1.55
CA VAL A 90 15.41 13.27 1.43
C VAL A 90 14.65 14.59 1.31
N ARG A 91 14.30 14.98 0.08
CA ARG A 91 13.61 16.23 -0.18
C ARG A 91 12.10 16.01 -0.25
N HIS A 92 11.37 16.68 0.64
CA HIS A 92 9.92 16.75 0.57
C HIS A 92 9.47 17.47 -0.70
N LEU A 93 8.51 16.88 -1.40
CA LEU A 93 7.88 17.47 -2.56
C LEU A 93 6.73 18.38 -2.14
N SER A 94 6.68 19.55 -2.77
CA SER A 94 5.53 20.43 -2.70
C SER A 94 5.00 20.73 -4.10
N TRP A 95 3.69 20.80 -4.19
CA TRP A 95 2.94 20.96 -5.42
C TRP A 95 2.27 22.33 -5.41
N SER A 96 2.46 23.10 -6.48
CA SER A 96 1.83 24.41 -6.61
C SER A 96 0.55 24.30 -7.42
N SER A 97 -0.50 24.98 -6.96
CA SER A 97 -1.77 25.11 -7.68
C SER A 97 -2.23 26.56 -7.63
N ARG A 98 -2.73 27.09 -8.75
CA ARG A 98 -3.31 28.43 -8.83
C ARG A 98 -4.82 28.36 -8.61
N GLY A 99 -5.32 29.14 -7.65
CA GLY A 99 -6.77 29.37 -7.51
C GLY A 99 -7.18 30.59 -8.30
N TYR A 100 -7.67 30.40 -9.53
CA TYR A 100 -8.11 31.53 -10.36
C TYR A 100 -9.26 32.31 -9.72
N ASP A 101 -10.18 31.61 -9.05
CA ASP A 101 -11.34 32.22 -8.41
C ASP A 101 -11.00 32.89 -7.07
N SER A 102 -10.02 32.36 -6.33
CA SER A 102 -9.60 32.90 -5.03
C SER A 102 -8.45 33.90 -5.10
N GLY A 103 -7.77 34.02 -6.25
CA GLY A 103 -6.62 34.91 -6.44
C GLY A 103 -5.35 34.47 -5.70
N HIS A 104 -5.35 33.31 -5.05
CA HIS A 104 -4.22 32.81 -4.27
C HIS A 104 -3.44 31.71 -4.99
N ASN A 105 -2.13 31.67 -4.73
CA ASN A 105 -1.27 30.56 -5.12
C ASN A 105 -1.10 29.62 -3.94
N TYR A 106 -1.59 28.39 -4.10
CA TYR A 106 -1.56 27.36 -3.08
C TYR A 106 -0.31 26.50 -3.23
N THR A 107 0.23 26.07 -2.09
CA THR A 107 1.30 25.07 -2.01
C THR A 107 0.84 23.92 -1.13
N ILE A 108 0.93 22.70 -1.66
CA ILE A 108 0.38 21.49 -1.05
C ILE A 108 1.48 20.43 -0.98
N GLY A 109 1.65 19.78 0.17
CA GLY A 109 2.42 18.55 0.31
C GLY A 109 1.48 17.34 0.24
N VAL A 110 1.97 16.19 -0.21
CA VAL A 110 1.19 14.93 -0.20
C VAL A 110 1.84 13.99 0.81
N CYS A 111 1.16 13.69 1.92
CA CYS A 111 1.70 12.90 3.04
C CYS A 111 3.02 13.44 3.65
N SER A 112 3.40 14.67 3.30
CA SER A 112 4.58 15.36 3.78
C SER A 112 4.27 16.85 3.93
N GLY A 113 5.09 17.56 4.70
CA GLY A 113 4.95 19.00 4.89
C GLY A 113 5.12 19.77 3.57
N ALA A 114 4.31 20.81 3.37
CA ALA A 114 4.34 21.67 2.20
C ALA A 114 5.45 22.72 2.25
N ILE A 115 5.87 23.12 3.47
CA ILE A 115 6.91 24.13 3.67
C ILE A 115 8.28 23.48 3.47
N LYS A 116 9.11 24.11 2.64
CA LYS A 116 10.47 23.63 2.36
C LYS A 116 11.33 23.73 3.61
N ARG A 117 12.22 22.75 3.85
CA ARG A 117 13.09 22.67 5.05
C ARG A 117 13.85 23.96 5.36
N ASN A 118 14.34 24.66 4.33
CA ASN A 118 15.07 25.91 4.47
C ASN A 118 14.21 27.12 4.90
N LEU A 119 12.88 27.00 4.84
CA LEU A 119 11.94 28.07 5.19
C LEU A 119 11.23 27.83 6.54
N LEU A 120 11.44 26.69 7.19
CA LEU A 120 10.77 26.37 8.47
C LEU A 120 11.05 27.41 9.56
N GLY A 121 12.26 27.94 9.63
CA GLY A 121 12.63 28.94 10.65
C GLY A 121 12.18 30.37 10.35
N SER A 122 11.76 30.66 9.12
CA SER A 122 11.36 32.00 8.67
C SER A 122 9.88 32.11 8.32
N ALA A 123 9.15 30.99 8.29
CA ALA A 123 7.73 30.97 7.98
C ALA A 123 6.92 31.45 9.19
N ASP A 124 6.45 32.69 9.15
CA ASP A 124 5.49 33.22 10.12
C ASP A 124 4.09 32.69 9.80
N ILE A 125 3.64 31.73 10.63
CA ILE A 125 2.33 31.08 10.51
C ILE A 125 1.41 31.62 11.60
N ILE A 126 0.18 31.95 11.19
CA ILE A 126 -0.86 32.45 12.10
C ILE A 126 -1.29 31.35 13.07
N ASP A 127 -1.75 31.74 14.27
CA ASP A 127 -2.22 30.86 15.36
C ASP A 127 -1.15 30.00 16.05
N GLY A 128 0.14 30.31 15.88
CA GLY A 128 1.22 29.59 16.57
C GLY A 128 1.37 28.13 16.12
N LEU A 129 0.93 27.82 14.89
CA LEU A 129 1.04 26.48 14.32
C LEU A 129 2.47 26.15 13.91
N ASN A 130 2.85 24.88 14.03
CA ASN A 130 4.19 24.41 13.70
C ASN A 130 4.39 24.30 12.17
N ALA A 131 5.43 24.96 11.64
CA ALA A 131 5.75 24.97 10.22
C ALA A 131 6.03 23.60 9.62
N SER A 132 6.61 22.68 10.40
CA SER A 132 6.91 21.32 9.93
C SER A 132 5.66 20.48 9.66
N GLU A 133 4.54 20.82 10.30
CA GLU A 133 3.30 20.06 10.23
C GLU A 133 2.34 20.61 9.18
N VAL A 134 2.62 21.77 8.58
CA VAL A 134 1.74 22.38 7.57
C VAL A 134 1.67 21.51 6.32
N GLY A 135 0.53 20.88 6.07
CA GLY A 135 0.28 20.04 4.91
C GLY A 135 -0.11 20.82 3.66
N ALA A 136 -0.71 21.99 3.82
CA ALA A 136 -1.00 22.91 2.73
C ALA A 136 -1.09 24.36 3.24
N TYR A 137 -0.68 25.33 2.42
CA TYR A 137 -0.77 26.75 2.75
C TYR A 137 -0.93 27.64 1.52
N TYR A 138 -1.32 28.88 1.76
CA TYR A 138 -1.11 30.01 0.86
C TYR A 138 -0.46 31.17 1.62
N ILE A 139 0.10 32.11 0.87
CA ILE A 139 0.68 33.33 1.42
C ILE A 139 -0.34 34.45 1.19
N GLU A 140 -0.73 35.12 2.27
CA GLU A 140 -1.59 36.29 2.19
C GLU A 140 -0.79 37.48 1.63
N GLN A 141 -1.25 38.08 0.53
CA GLN A 141 -0.48 39.11 -0.19
C GLN A 141 -0.34 40.42 0.59
N SER A 142 -1.31 40.76 1.44
CA SER A 142 -1.31 42.00 2.22
C SER A 142 -0.32 41.96 3.38
N SER A 143 -0.18 40.82 4.04
CA SER A 143 0.63 40.65 5.25
C SER A 143 1.94 39.88 5.02
N GLY A 144 2.03 39.10 3.92
CA GLY A 144 3.13 38.18 3.65
C GLY A 144 3.14 36.95 4.56
N ARG A 145 2.10 36.75 5.38
CA ARG A 145 2.03 35.66 6.36
C ARG A 145 1.52 34.37 5.73
N TYR A 146 1.93 33.26 6.32
CA TYR A 146 1.53 31.92 5.89
C TYR A 146 0.21 31.55 6.54
N ILE A 147 -0.80 31.25 5.73
CA ILE A 147 -2.09 30.73 6.19
C ILE A 147 -2.09 29.22 6.05
N SER A 148 -2.10 28.51 7.17
CA SER A 148 -2.18 27.05 7.16
C SER A 148 -3.60 26.61 6.79
N MET A 149 -3.71 25.74 5.79
CA MET A 149 -4.97 25.13 5.35
C MET A 149 -5.14 23.71 5.91
N GLY A 150 -4.32 23.31 6.88
CA GLY A 150 -4.41 22.02 7.54
C GLY A 150 -3.03 21.41 7.84
N GLN A 151 -2.99 20.60 8.88
CA GLN A 151 -1.87 19.78 9.28
C GLN A 151 -1.77 18.52 8.40
N VAL A 152 -0.54 18.11 8.13
CA VAL A 152 -0.22 16.96 7.29
C VAL A 152 -0.82 15.69 7.89
N SER A 153 -1.40 14.88 7.00
CA SER A 153 -1.85 13.52 7.28
C SER A 153 -1.20 12.57 6.30
N SER A 154 -0.87 11.36 6.75
CA SER A 154 -0.34 10.28 5.91
C SER A 154 -1.33 9.13 5.77
N LYS A 155 -2.62 9.35 6.07
CA LYS A 155 -3.66 8.30 6.03
C LYS A 155 -4.69 8.60 4.95
N PRO A 156 -4.43 8.21 3.68
CA PRO A 156 -5.41 8.37 2.61
C PRO A 156 -6.54 7.33 2.77
N VAL A 157 -7.77 7.73 2.49
CA VAL A 157 -8.98 6.94 2.70
C VAL A 157 -9.89 6.98 1.48
N TYR A 158 -10.56 5.85 1.21
CA TYR A 158 -11.60 5.80 0.20
C TYR A 158 -12.93 6.36 0.74
N LYS A 159 -13.45 7.39 0.08
CA LYS A 159 -14.81 7.90 0.28
C LYS A 159 -15.63 7.54 -0.94
N GLY A 160 -16.43 6.48 -0.83
CA GLY A 160 -17.11 5.87 -1.97
C GLY A 160 -16.09 5.34 -2.99
N ARG A 161 -16.10 5.89 -4.20
CA ARG A 161 -15.18 5.50 -5.30
C ARG A 161 -13.95 6.40 -5.43
N LYS A 162 -13.82 7.43 -4.59
CA LYS A 162 -12.73 8.40 -4.68
C LYS A 162 -11.73 8.19 -3.55
N LEU A 163 -10.45 8.19 -3.90
CA LEU A 163 -9.37 8.18 -2.93
C LEU A 163 -9.14 9.61 -2.44
N THR A 164 -9.14 9.82 -1.13
CA THR A 164 -9.04 11.15 -0.53
C THR A 164 -8.00 11.20 0.58
N LEU A 165 -7.32 12.34 0.74
CA LEU A 165 -6.47 12.64 1.89
C LEU A 165 -6.93 13.97 2.48
N THR A 166 -7.20 14.00 3.77
CA THR A 166 -7.74 15.20 4.45
C THR A 166 -6.72 15.74 5.44
N TYR A 167 -6.44 17.04 5.34
CA TYR A 167 -5.64 17.82 6.28
C TYR A 167 -6.60 18.68 7.09
N GLU A 168 -6.55 18.54 8.41
CA GLU A 168 -7.42 19.24 9.37
C GLU A 168 -6.59 20.18 10.24
N ASN A 169 -7.21 20.97 11.12
CA ASN A 169 -6.51 21.79 12.11
C ASN A 169 -5.57 22.88 11.53
N GLY A 170 -6.01 23.57 10.47
CA GLY A 170 -5.33 24.76 9.96
C GLY A 170 -5.54 26.01 10.82
N THR A 171 -5.22 27.16 10.22
CA THR A 171 -5.50 28.49 10.81
C THR A 171 -7.01 28.69 10.94
N GLN A 172 -7.44 29.40 11.98
CA GLN A 172 -8.85 29.69 12.28
C GLN A 172 -9.53 30.46 11.14
N CYS A 173 -10.71 30.01 10.75
CA CYS A 173 -11.53 30.64 9.74
C CYS A 173 -12.11 31.96 10.27
N ASN A 174 -12.19 32.95 9.39
CA ASN A 174 -12.50 34.33 9.79
C ASN A 174 -13.93 34.42 10.34
N GLY A 175 -14.07 34.58 11.66
CA GLY A 175 -15.37 34.79 12.32
C GLY A 175 -16.31 33.58 12.32
N MET A 176 -15.83 32.39 11.99
CA MET A 176 -16.65 31.17 11.95
C MET A 176 -16.41 30.32 13.20
N THR A 177 -17.49 30.01 13.91
CA THR A 177 -17.47 29.12 15.08
C THR A 177 -18.49 28.01 14.90
N PHE A 178 -18.21 26.87 15.51
CA PHE A 178 -19.19 25.81 15.68
C PHE A 178 -20.26 26.23 16.70
N LYS A 179 -21.37 25.49 16.76
CA LYS A 179 -22.48 25.76 17.70
C LYS A 179 -22.06 25.70 19.17
N ASP A 180 -20.97 25.00 19.48
CA ASP A 180 -20.39 24.88 20.82
C ASP A 180 -19.42 26.04 21.17
N GLY A 181 -19.23 27.00 20.26
CA GLY A 181 -18.34 28.14 20.45
C GLY A 181 -16.88 27.89 20.06
N THR A 182 -16.52 26.70 19.58
CA THR A 182 -15.16 26.41 19.13
C THR A 182 -14.88 27.07 17.76
N PRO A 183 -13.69 27.66 17.54
CA PRO A 183 -13.37 28.29 16.26
C PRO A 183 -13.21 27.23 15.18
N LEU A 184 -13.89 27.43 14.05
CA LEU A 184 -13.75 26.58 12.88
C LEU A 184 -12.34 26.75 12.31
N ARG A 185 -11.66 25.64 12.02
CA ARG A 185 -10.29 25.66 11.49
C ARG A 185 -10.27 25.30 10.01
N ARG A 186 -9.36 25.90 9.26
CA ARG A 186 -9.18 25.60 7.84
C ARG A 186 -8.78 24.14 7.65
N ARG A 187 -9.28 23.55 6.56
CA ARG A 187 -8.97 22.17 6.19
C ARG A 187 -8.86 22.02 4.68
N THR A 188 -8.10 21.01 4.25
CA THR A 188 -7.85 20.72 2.85
C THR A 188 -8.23 19.28 2.54
N ILE A 189 -8.96 19.06 1.46
CA ILE A 189 -9.32 17.75 0.95
C ILE A 189 -8.66 17.56 -0.40
N LEU A 190 -7.73 16.62 -0.45
CA LEU A 190 -7.08 16.18 -1.68
C LEU A 190 -7.83 14.97 -2.21
N THR A 191 -8.27 15.03 -3.47
CA THR A 191 -8.90 13.90 -4.16
C THR A 191 -7.95 13.39 -5.23
N PHE A 192 -7.58 12.11 -5.16
CA PHE A 192 -6.64 11.51 -6.10
C PHE A 192 -7.39 10.89 -7.28
N THR A 193 -6.91 11.21 -8.48
CA THR A 193 -7.40 10.65 -9.74
C THR A 193 -6.24 9.91 -10.42
N CYS A 194 -6.44 8.62 -10.69
CA CYS A 194 -5.49 7.79 -11.43
C CYS A 194 -5.42 8.26 -12.89
N ASP A 195 -4.21 8.57 -13.33
CA ASP A 195 -3.91 8.92 -14.72
C ASP A 195 -2.70 8.09 -15.19
N ARG A 196 -2.98 6.98 -15.90
CA ARG A 196 -1.94 6.02 -16.33
C ARG A 196 -1.12 6.53 -17.52
N GLU A 197 -1.67 7.44 -18.32
CA GLU A 197 -1.06 7.93 -19.56
C GLU A 197 -0.17 9.16 -19.31
N MET A 198 -0.14 9.64 -18.06
CA MET A 198 0.62 10.81 -17.68
C MET A 198 2.14 10.53 -17.70
N LEU A 199 2.83 11.12 -18.68
CA LEU A 199 4.28 11.04 -18.84
C LEU A 199 5.05 12.08 -17.99
N THR A 200 4.35 13.09 -17.46
CA THR A 200 4.92 14.16 -16.64
C THR A 200 4.84 13.84 -15.15
N LYS A 201 5.40 14.71 -14.30
CA LYS A 201 5.17 14.66 -12.84
C LYS A 201 3.69 14.93 -12.52
N ALA A 202 3.27 14.53 -11.31
CA ALA A 202 1.90 14.74 -10.84
C ALA A 202 1.46 16.21 -10.92
N HIS A 203 0.17 16.42 -11.13
CA HIS A 203 -0.43 17.74 -11.24
C HIS A 203 -1.49 17.91 -10.15
N VAL A 204 -1.45 19.05 -9.46
CA VAL A 204 -2.43 19.42 -8.44
C VAL A 204 -3.23 20.60 -8.96
N SER A 205 -4.54 20.42 -9.04
CA SER A 205 -5.49 21.44 -9.50
C SER A 205 -6.39 21.87 -8.35
N TYR A 206 -6.56 23.18 -8.19
CA TYR A 206 -7.57 23.75 -7.30
C TYR A 206 -8.95 23.53 -7.91
N VAL A 207 -9.89 23.04 -7.12
CA VAL A 207 -11.27 22.77 -7.57
C VAL A 207 -12.20 23.86 -7.05
N ALA A 208 -12.22 24.08 -5.73
CA ALA A 208 -13.08 25.06 -5.09
C ALA A 208 -12.67 25.28 -3.63
N SER A 209 -13.22 26.33 -3.03
CA SER A 209 -13.20 26.57 -1.59
C SER A 209 -14.60 26.93 -1.12
N VAL A 210 -15.01 26.39 0.01
CA VAL A 210 -16.25 26.75 0.68
C VAL A 210 -15.91 27.68 1.84
N ASP A 211 -16.50 28.88 1.82
CA ASP A 211 -16.36 29.94 2.82
C ASP A 211 -14.89 30.23 3.19
N GLU A 212 -13.97 30.11 2.23
CA GLU A 212 -12.51 30.29 2.44
C GLU A 212 -11.94 29.46 3.60
N CYS A 213 -12.61 28.36 3.94
CA CYS A 213 -12.35 27.56 5.13
C CYS A 213 -12.07 26.09 4.78
N THR A 214 -12.85 25.52 3.87
CA THR A 214 -12.61 24.15 3.35
C THR A 214 -12.16 24.22 1.90
N TYR A 215 -10.99 23.67 1.59
CA TYR A 215 -10.38 23.71 0.27
C TYR A 215 -10.39 22.33 -0.38
N PHE A 216 -10.71 22.29 -1.68
CA PHE A 216 -10.76 21.06 -2.46
C PHE A 216 -9.73 21.12 -3.59
N PHE A 217 -8.87 20.11 -3.65
CA PHE A 217 -7.90 19.94 -4.73
C PHE A 217 -8.05 18.57 -5.36
N GLU A 218 -7.78 18.50 -6.66
CA GLU A 218 -7.63 17.25 -7.40
C GLU A 218 -6.15 17.00 -7.68
N VAL A 219 -5.67 15.81 -7.34
CA VAL A 219 -4.31 15.36 -7.59
C VAL A 219 -4.35 14.27 -8.66
N ARG A 220 -3.86 14.59 -9.86
CA ARG A 220 -3.74 13.62 -10.96
C ARG A 220 -2.36 13.00 -10.97
N SER A 221 -2.29 11.68 -10.89
CA SER A 221 -1.03 10.94 -10.89
C SER A 221 -1.18 9.48 -11.33
N HIS A 222 -0.14 8.94 -11.95
CA HIS A 222 -0.02 7.50 -12.20
C HIS A 222 0.16 6.70 -10.89
N LEU A 223 0.69 7.33 -9.82
CA LEU A 223 0.87 6.69 -8.51
C LEU A 223 -0.46 6.46 -7.77
N ALA A 224 -1.50 7.20 -8.13
CA ALA A 224 -2.85 6.99 -7.60
C ALA A 224 -3.56 5.78 -8.23
N CYS A 225 -2.90 5.09 -9.17
CA CYS A 225 -3.48 3.95 -9.84
C CYS A 225 -3.36 2.67 -8.99
N PRO A 226 -4.43 1.86 -8.92
CA PRO A 226 -4.38 0.59 -8.23
C PRO A 226 -3.36 -0.33 -8.88
N THR A 227 -2.43 -0.82 -8.07
CA THR A 227 -1.48 -1.86 -8.41
C THR A 227 -1.94 -3.14 -7.73
N ALA A 228 -1.74 -4.29 -8.38
CA ALA A 228 -1.95 -5.56 -7.70
C ALA A 228 -1.09 -5.58 -6.43
N ALA A 229 -1.66 -5.99 -5.30
CA ALA A 229 -0.89 -6.20 -4.09
C ALA A 229 0.32 -7.08 -4.42
N LYS A 230 1.50 -6.74 -3.89
CA LYS A 230 2.75 -7.46 -4.14
C LYS A 230 2.53 -8.91 -3.76
N ALA A 231 2.28 -9.77 -4.74
CA ALA A 231 2.16 -11.20 -4.50
C ALA A 231 3.51 -11.67 -3.97
N ASP A 232 3.51 -12.31 -2.81
CA ASP A 232 4.73 -12.87 -2.25
C ASP A 232 5.35 -13.82 -3.27
N ASN A 233 6.52 -13.46 -3.77
CA ASN A 233 7.31 -14.26 -4.71
C ASN A 233 7.74 -15.63 -4.12
N LEU A 234 7.30 -15.94 -2.89
CA LEU A 234 7.39 -17.24 -2.24
C LEU A 234 6.92 -18.36 -3.18
N ALA A 235 5.83 -18.17 -3.93
CA ALA A 235 5.35 -19.19 -4.87
C ALA A 235 6.39 -19.54 -5.94
N ALA A 236 7.11 -18.55 -6.48
CA ALA A 236 8.16 -18.78 -7.49
C ALA A 236 9.37 -19.49 -6.89
N ILE A 237 9.75 -19.16 -5.65
CA ILE A 237 10.84 -19.82 -4.92
C ILE A 237 10.52 -21.30 -4.72
N TRP A 238 9.30 -21.63 -4.29
CA TRP A 238 8.87 -23.01 -4.10
C TRP A 238 8.87 -23.83 -5.40
N ILE A 239 8.45 -23.23 -6.52
CA ILE A 239 8.48 -23.88 -7.84
C ILE A 239 9.92 -24.20 -8.25
N PHE A 240 10.86 -23.27 -8.05
CA PHE A 240 12.26 -23.47 -8.40
C PHE A 240 12.90 -24.61 -7.58
N ILE A 241 12.64 -24.65 -6.28
CA ILE A 241 13.14 -25.72 -5.39
C ILE A 241 12.61 -27.09 -5.82
N LEU A 242 11.33 -27.19 -6.17
CA LEU A 242 10.70 -28.44 -6.61
C LEU A 242 11.35 -28.98 -7.89
N ILE A 243 11.58 -28.12 -8.88
CA ILE A 243 12.22 -28.50 -10.14
C ILE A 243 13.68 -28.96 -9.91
N LEU A 244 14.45 -28.22 -9.10
CA LEU A 244 15.83 -28.57 -8.75
C LEU A 244 15.91 -29.95 -8.08
N LEU A 245 14.99 -30.23 -7.15
CA LEU A 245 14.93 -31.50 -6.44
C LEU A 245 14.59 -32.67 -7.37
N ALA A 246 13.64 -32.48 -8.29
CA ALA A 246 13.30 -33.48 -9.30
C ALA A 246 14.48 -33.79 -10.24
N ALA A 247 15.21 -32.76 -10.68
CA ALA A 247 16.39 -32.93 -11.54
C ALA A 247 17.50 -33.74 -10.84
N LEU A 248 17.77 -33.44 -9.56
CA LEU A 248 18.74 -34.20 -8.77
C LEU A 248 18.34 -35.68 -8.64
N LEU A 249 17.06 -35.98 -8.39
CA LEU A 249 16.57 -37.36 -8.31
C LEU A 249 16.75 -38.14 -9.61
N VAL A 250 16.46 -37.52 -10.77
CA VAL A 250 16.69 -38.13 -12.08
C VAL A 250 18.19 -38.38 -12.30
N TYR A 251 19.03 -37.42 -11.95
CA TYR A 251 20.50 -37.56 -12.08
C TYR A 251 21.04 -38.72 -11.23
N PHE A 252 20.66 -38.79 -9.96
CA PHE A 252 21.13 -39.86 -9.06
C PHE A 252 20.57 -41.23 -9.46
N SER A 253 19.28 -41.33 -9.80
CA SER A 253 18.66 -42.60 -10.24
C SER A 253 19.23 -43.10 -11.56
N GLY A 254 19.45 -42.21 -12.53
CA GLY A 254 20.13 -42.51 -13.79
C GLY A 254 21.57 -42.99 -13.58
N GLY A 255 22.33 -42.34 -12.69
CA GLY A 255 23.69 -42.75 -12.34
C GLY A 255 23.77 -44.13 -11.67
N VAL A 256 22.80 -44.46 -10.81
CA VAL A 256 22.69 -45.79 -10.20
C VAL A 256 22.33 -46.85 -11.24
N LEU A 257 21.36 -46.58 -12.13
CA LEU A 257 20.93 -47.50 -13.16
C LEU A 257 22.04 -47.75 -14.20
N TYR A 258 22.75 -46.71 -14.61
CA TYR A 258 23.88 -46.80 -15.53
C TYR A 258 25.00 -47.70 -14.97
N LYS A 259 25.35 -47.50 -13.69
CA LYS A 259 26.33 -48.35 -13.00
C LYS A 259 25.84 -49.80 -12.83
N ALA A 260 24.54 -50.00 -12.61
CA ALA A 260 23.95 -51.33 -12.48
C ALA A 260 23.92 -52.11 -13.81
N LEU A 261 23.67 -51.44 -14.93
CA LEU A 261 23.69 -52.06 -16.26
C LEU A 261 25.11 -52.42 -16.71
N LYS A 262 26.09 -51.53 -16.49
CA LYS A 262 27.49 -51.76 -16.88
C LYS A 262 28.18 -52.89 -16.10
N ARG A 263 27.70 -53.25 -14.91
CA ARG A 263 28.25 -54.33 -14.08
C ARG A 263 27.78 -55.75 -14.46
N ARG A 264 26.93 -55.93 -15.48
CA ARG A 264 26.68 -57.27 -16.03
C ARG A 264 27.83 -57.62 -16.98
N PRO A 265 28.73 -58.57 -16.65
CA PRO A 265 29.68 -59.07 -17.62
C PRO A 265 28.87 -59.78 -18.70
N SER A 266 29.14 -59.44 -19.96
CA SER A 266 28.80 -60.27 -21.10
C SER A 266 29.54 -61.60 -20.94
N HIS A 267 28.90 -62.56 -20.26
CA HIS A 267 29.21 -63.97 -20.41
C HIS A 267 28.76 -64.36 -21.82
N LEU A 268 29.69 -64.32 -22.75
CA LEU A 268 29.74 -65.25 -23.87
C LEU A 268 30.73 -66.36 -23.49
#